data_AF-A0A091MPT3-F1
#
_entry.id   AF-A0A091MPT3-F1
#
_cell.length_a   1.000
_cell.length_b   1.000
_cell.length_c   1.000
_cell.angle_alpha   90.00
_cell.angle_beta   90.00
_cell.angle_gamma   90.00
#
_symmetry.space_group_name_H-M   'P 1'
#
loop_
_entity.id
_entity.type
_entity.pdbx_description
1 polymer ?
#
loop_
_entity_poly.entity_id
_entity_poly.type
_entity_poly.pdbx_seq_one_letter_code
_entity_poly.pdbx_strand_id
1 'polypeptide(L)'
;PAPRLRLVVLDAYDLSTLGRDPDSPRYREALRLLRERNHNENLNDPTGLEEPQFVEFNGGFSQAQLDWFDEVLKFSDENKENVIVMGHLPIHPDASDRVCLAWNYEAALAVIHSHRCVVCCLAGHLHDGGYCLDSHGVHHLTVAGVIETPPESTAFGTVHVYEDKMVLKGRGRVPDRVMHF
;
A
#
# COMPACT_ATOMS: atom_id res chain seq x y z
N PRO A 1 17.83 0.04 16.76
CA PRO A 1 17.23 -0.91 15.80
C PRO A 1 16.80 -2.19 16.52
N ALA A 2 15.55 -2.66 16.31
CA ALA A 2 15.15 -3.98 16.76
C ALA A 2 15.89 -5.04 15.90
N PRO A 3 16.46 -6.10 16.47
CA PRO A 3 17.15 -7.13 15.69
C PRO A 3 16.18 -7.78 14.69
N ARG A 4 16.64 -8.04 13.46
CA ARG A 4 15.90 -8.80 12.43
C ARG A 4 14.56 -8.18 12.00
N LEU A 5 14.36 -6.87 12.18
CA LEU A 5 13.17 -6.16 11.69
C LEU A 5 13.59 -4.99 10.81
N ARG A 6 12.97 -4.91 9.63
CA ARG A 6 13.10 -3.77 8.72
C ARG A 6 11.74 -3.15 8.44
N LEU A 7 11.71 -1.84 8.44
CA LEU A 7 10.57 -1.04 8.01
C LEU A 7 10.91 -0.41 6.66
N VAL A 8 10.04 -0.59 5.67
CA VAL A 8 10.19 0.01 4.34
C VAL A 8 8.97 0.87 4.07
N VAL A 9 9.19 2.14 3.70
CA VAL A 9 8.11 3.05 3.31
C VAL A 9 8.20 3.28 1.81
N LEU A 10 7.15 2.94 1.09
CA LEU A 10 7.00 3.19 -0.34
C LEU A 10 6.24 4.50 -0.58
N ASP A 11 6.71 5.28 -1.52
CA ASP A 11 6.00 6.45 -2.06
C ASP A 11 5.05 6.00 -3.17
N ALA A 12 3.79 5.77 -2.78
CA ALA A 12 2.71 5.37 -3.68
C ALA A 12 2.24 6.48 -4.63
N TYR A 13 2.83 7.68 -4.53
CA TYR A 13 2.59 8.81 -5.43
C TYR A 13 3.85 9.18 -6.24
N ASP A 14 4.89 8.34 -6.22
CA ASP A 14 6.09 8.55 -7.01
C ASP A 14 5.76 8.65 -8.51
N LEU A 15 4.89 7.75 -8.98
CA LEU A 15 4.21 7.86 -10.27
C LEU A 15 2.79 8.40 -10.06
N SER A 16 2.62 9.73 -10.11
CA SER A 16 1.31 10.38 -10.00
C SER A 16 1.32 11.77 -10.63
N THR A 17 0.12 12.32 -10.86
CA THR A 17 -0.07 13.73 -11.24
C THR A 17 -0.11 14.66 -10.03
N LEU A 18 -0.29 14.12 -8.81
CA LEU A 18 -0.37 14.88 -7.58
C LEU A 18 1.00 15.28 -7.04
N GLY A 19 1.10 16.48 -6.46
CA GLY A 19 2.33 16.94 -5.81
C GLY A 19 3.53 17.11 -6.75
N ARG A 20 3.29 17.20 -8.07
CA ARG A 20 4.32 17.39 -9.10
C ARG A 20 4.09 18.69 -9.86
N ASP A 21 5.18 19.26 -10.38
CA ASP A 21 5.12 20.36 -11.33
C ASP A 21 4.52 19.86 -12.67
N PRO A 22 3.45 20.48 -13.19
CA PRO A 22 2.83 20.11 -14.47
C PRO A 22 3.80 20.08 -15.68
N ASP A 23 4.87 20.88 -15.65
CA ASP A 23 5.85 20.93 -16.74
C ASP A 23 6.90 19.80 -16.63
N SER A 24 6.96 19.13 -15.48
CA SER A 24 7.94 18.08 -15.24
C SER A 24 7.72 16.87 -16.16
N PRO A 25 8.81 16.18 -16.59
CA PRO A 25 8.70 14.94 -17.34
C PRO A 25 7.90 13.86 -16.60
N ARG A 26 8.05 13.77 -15.27
CA ARG A 26 7.35 12.80 -14.42
C ARG A 26 5.84 13.02 -14.40
N TYR A 27 5.39 14.28 -14.27
CA TYR A 27 3.97 14.60 -14.33
C TYR A 27 3.38 14.20 -15.69
N ARG A 28 4.05 14.55 -16.79
CA ARG A 28 3.58 14.23 -18.14
C ARG A 28 3.51 12.73 -18.40
N GLU A 29 4.48 11.97 -17.90
CA GLU A 29 4.47 10.51 -17.97
C GLU A 29 3.31 9.90 -17.18
N ALA A 30 3.11 10.33 -15.93
CA ALA A 30 2.01 9.87 -15.08
C ALA A 30 0.64 10.23 -15.68
N LEU A 31 0.49 11.47 -16.18
CA LEU A 31 -0.75 11.91 -16.83
C LEU A 31 -1.04 11.10 -18.10
N ARG A 32 -0.02 10.77 -18.89
CA ARG A 32 -0.18 9.92 -20.08
C ARG A 32 -0.70 8.54 -19.68
N LEU A 33 -0.06 7.89 -18.71
CA LEU A 33 -0.50 6.58 -18.22
C LEU A 33 -1.93 6.61 -17.69
N LEU A 34 -2.26 7.62 -16.88
CA LEU A 34 -3.61 7.83 -16.36
C LEU A 34 -4.62 8.00 -17.49
N ARG A 35 -4.32 8.84 -18.48
CA ARG A 35 -5.19 9.09 -19.65
C ARG A 35 -5.32 7.92 -20.60
N GLU A 36 -4.37 6.99 -20.64
CA GLU A 36 -4.49 5.75 -21.41
C GLU A 36 -5.61 4.86 -20.85
N ARG A 37 -5.78 4.84 -19.51
CA ARG A 37 -6.74 3.99 -18.80
C ARG A 37 -8.04 4.70 -18.41
N ASN A 38 -7.99 6.03 -18.25
CA ASN A 38 -9.13 6.84 -17.81
C ASN A 38 -9.44 7.95 -18.83
N HIS A 39 -10.55 7.76 -19.56
CA HIS A 39 -11.01 8.67 -20.61
C HIS A 39 -12.06 9.66 -20.12
N ASN A 40 -12.38 9.65 -18.81
CA ASN A 40 -13.36 10.57 -18.24
C ASN A 40 -12.82 12.01 -18.22
N GLU A 41 -13.72 12.99 -18.31
CA GLU A 41 -13.34 14.41 -18.20
C GLU A 41 -12.79 14.70 -16.79
N ASN A 42 -13.53 14.26 -15.78
CA ASN A 42 -13.09 14.23 -14.39
C ASN A 42 -12.26 12.96 -14.13
N LEU A 43 -10.94 13.11 -13.99
CA LEU A 43 -10.04 11.99 -13.75
C LEU A 43 -10.18 11.37 -12.35
N ASN A 44 -10.96 11.96 -11.44
CA ASN A 44 -11.32 11.34 -10.16
C ASN A 44 -12.55 10.44 -10.26
N ASP A 45 -13.24 10.39 -11.40
CA ASP A 45 -14.41 9.54 -11.59
C ASP A 45 -13.99 8.13 -12.08
N PRO A 46 -14.21 7.07 -11.30
CA PRO A 46 -13.91 5.69 -11.71
C PRO A 46 -15.02 5.06 -12.57
N THR A 47 -16.13 5.75 -12.81
CA THR A 47 -17.31 5.19 -13.49
C THR A 47 -16.96 4.74 -14.90
N GLY A 48 -17.30 3.48 -15.22
CA GLY A 48 -17.10 2.91 -16.55
C GLY A 48 -15.68 2.43 -16.85
N LEU A 49 -14.73 2.56 -15.93
CA LEU A 49 -13.37 2.06 -16.10
C LEU A 49 -13.31 0.54 -15.92
N GLU A 50 -12.52 -0.13 -16.76
CA GLU A 50 -12.20 -1.56 -16.61
C GLU A 50 -11.30 -1.80 -15.38
N GLU A 51 -10.36 -0.88 -15.18
CA GLU A 51 -9.44 -0.79 -14.05
C GLU A 51 -9.77 0.48 -13.24
N PRO A 52 -10.70 0.38 -12.28
CA PRO A 52 -11.24 1.55 -11.57
C PRO A 52 -10.22 2.25 -10.67
N GLN A 53 -9.06 1.65 -10.45
CA GLN A 53 -7.97 2.26 -9.69
C GLN A 53 -7.23 3.37 -10.45
N PHE A 54 -7.35 3.47 -11.78
CA PHE A 54 -6.72 4.52 -12.57
C PHE A 54 -7.50 5.84 -12.47
N VAL A 55 -7.49 6.42 -11.28
CA VAL A 55 -8.07 7.73 -10.96
C VAL A 55 -6.99 8.67 -10.42
N GLU A 56 -7.22 9.97 -10.54
CA GLU A 56 -6.26 11.03 -10.22
C GLU A 56 -5.89 11.10 -8.73
N PHE A 57 -6.78 10.71 -7.83
CA PHE A 57 -6.48 10.66 -6.39
C PHE A 57 -5.56 9.49 -5.98
N ASN A 58 -5.22 8.61 -6.93
CA ASN A 58 -4.26 7.53 -6.76
C ASN A 58 -2.91 7.85 -7.41
N GLY A 59 -2.03 6.86 -7.38
CA GLY A 59 -0.73 6.88 -8.00
C GLY A 59 -0.16 5.47 -8.05
N GLY A 60 1.11 5.37 -8.40
CA GLY A 60 1.85 4.11 -8.41
C GLY A 60 3.31 4.31 -8.08
N PHE A 61 4.07 3.25 -8.32
CA PHE A 61 5.50 3.17 -8.04
C PHE A 61 6.29 3.27 -9.34
N SER A 62 7.29 4.14 -9.40
CA SER A 62 8.19 4.16 -10.57
C SER A 62 9.03 2.88 -10.64
N GLN A 63 9.54 2.55 -11.82
CA GLN A 63 10.44 1.40 -11.97
C GLN A 63 11.67 1.51 -11.07
N ALA A 64 12.25 2.70 -10.96
CA ALA A 64 13.41 2.94 -10.09
C ALA A 64 13.10 2.66 -8.60
N GLN A 65 11.88 2.94 -8.15
CA GLN A 65 11.46 2.62 -6.79
C GLN A 65 11.24 1.11 -6.59
N LEU A 66 10.65 0.43 -7.59
CA LEU A 66 10.46 -1.03 -7.54
C LEU A 66 11.80 -1.78 -7.58
N ASP A 67 12.75 -1.35 -8.42
CA ASP A 67 14.10 -1.94 -8.49
C ASP A 67 14.85 -1.73 -7.16
N TRP A 68 14.75 -0.54 -6.57
CA TRP A 68 15.33 -0.28 -5.25
C TRP A 68 14.69 -1.15 -4.16
N PHE A 69 13.36 -1.31 -4.22
CA PHE A 69 12.62 -2.10 -3.25
C PHE A 69 13.02 -3.57 -3.31
N ASP A 70 13.14 -4.14 -4.52
CA ASP A 70 13.64 -5.50 -4.76
C ASP A 70 15.02 -5.72 -4.12
N GLU A 71 15.97 -4.82 -4.34
CA GLU A 71 17.31 -4.92 -3.73
C GLU A 71 17.28 -4.83 -2.19
N VAL A 72 16.38 -4.02 -1.63
CA VAL A 72 16.17 -3.96 -0.16
C VAL A 72 15.61 -5.27 0.38
N LEU A 73 14.66 -5.89 -0.32
CA LEU A 73 14.08 -7.17 0.09
C LEU A 73 15.07 -8.33 -0.06
N LYS A 74 15.86 -8.33 -1.13
CA LYS A 74 16.97 -9.28 -1.32
C LYS A 74 17.97 -9.23 -0.17
N PHE A 75 18.39 -8.02 0.22
CA PHE A 75 19.25 -7.84 1.40
C PHE A 75 18.58 -8.41 2.67
N SER A 76 17.27 -8.18 2.84
CA SER A 76 16.52 -8.61 4.01
C SER A 76 16.38 -10.14 4.08
N ASP A 77 16.16 -10.79 2.94
CA ASP A 77 16.16 -12.26 2.83
C ASP A 77 17.52 -12.84 3.25
N GLU A 78 18.63 -12.31 2.72
CA GLU A 78 20.00 -12.76 3.05
C GLU A 78 20.31 -12.61 4.54
N ASN A 79 19.78 -11.56 5.18
CA ASN A 79 19.99 -11.25 6.59
C ASN A 79 18.90 -11.80 7.52
N LYS A 80 17.93 -12.55 6.98
CA LYS A 80 16.81 -13.16 7.73
C LYS A 80 16.05 -12.14 8.56
N GLU A 81 15.79 -10.98 7.96
CA GLU A 81 14.96 -9.93 8.53
C GLU A 81 13.49 -10.18 8.19
N ASN A 82 12.58 -9.80 9.08
CA ASN A 82 11.17 -9.62 8.75
C ASN A 82 10.97 -8.17 8.29
N VAL A 83 10.28 -8.00 7.17
CA VAL A 83 10.02 -6.70 6.54
C VAL A 83 8.55 -6.34 6.69
N ILE A 84 8.30 -5.16 7.26
CA ILE A 84 7.00 -4.50 7.22
C ILE A 84 7.07 -3.37 6.21
N VAL A 85 6.25 -3.48 5.18
CA VAL A 85 6.11 -2.47 4.11
C VAL A 85 4.98 -1.52 4.50
N MET A 86 5.16 -0.24 4.26
CA MET A 86 4.17 0.80 4.51
C MET A 86 4.01 1.67 3.27
N GLY A 87 2.79 2.05 2.94
CA GLY A 87 2.48 3.00 1.87
C GLY A 87 1.14 3.67 2.13
N HIS A 88 0.82 4.73 1.40
CA HIS A 88 -0.51 5.33 1.53
C HIS A 88 -1.59 4.45 0.88
N LEU A 89 -1.34 4.02 -0.37
CA LEU A 89 -2.28 3.24 -1.18
C LEU A 89 -2.17 1.74 -0.88
N PRO A 90 -3.30 1.03 -0.67
CA PRO A 90 -3.35 -0.42 -0.66
C PRO A 90 -2.84 -1.04 -1.96
N ILE A 91 -2.28 -2.23 -1.86
CA ILE A 91 -1.75 -2.98 -3.01
C ILE A 91 -2.36 -4.36 -3.18
N HIS A 92 -3.22 -4.82 -2.27
CA HIS A 92 -3.90 -6.11 -2.39
C HIS A 92 -5.41 -5.94 -2.53
N PRO A 93 -6.06 -6.50 -3.57
CA PRO A 93 -7.49 -6.34 -3.81
C PRO A 93 -8.38 -6.78 -2.63
N ASP A 94 -8.01 -7.84 -1.91
CA ASP A 94 -8.81 -8.32 -0.75
C ASP A 94 -8.60 -7.50 0.54
N ALA A 95 -7.70 -6.52 0.54
CA ALA A 95 -7.51 -5.57 1.64
C ALA A 95 -7.93 -4.15 1.27
N SER A 96 -8.63 -3.97 0.15
CA SER A 96 -9.08 -2.68 -0.38
C SER A 96 -10.42 -2.85 -1.11
N ASP A 97 -11.02 -1.75 -1.56
CA ASP A 97 -11.88 -1.81 -2.74
C ASP A 97 -11.00 -1.74 -4.01
N ARG A 98 -11.60 -1.99 -5.18
CA ARG A 98 -10.86 -1.94 -6.45
C ARG A 98 -10.46 -0.51 -6.86
N VAL A 99 -11.08 0.53 -6.31
CA VAL A 99 -10.85 1.93 -6.69
C VAL A 99 -9.62 2.47 -5.96
N CYS A 100 -9.41 2.13 -4.70
CA CYS A 100 -8.36 2.65 -3.83
C CYS A 100 -6.98 2.01 -4.02
N LEU A 101 -6.83 1.05 -4.95
CA LEU A 101 -5.55 0.38 -5.19
C LEU A 101 -4.52 1.32 -5.86
N ALA A 102 -3.23 1.07 -5.60
CA ALA A 102 -2.18 1.69 -6.41
C ALA A 102 -2.32 1.29 -7.89
N TRP A 103 -2.03 2.20 -8.83
CA TRP A 103 -2.18 2.00 -10.28
C TRP A 103 -1.52 0.70 -10.76
N ASN A 104 -0.28 0.46 -10.34
CA ASN A 104 0.51 -0.72 -10.66
C ASN A 104 0.71 -1.63 -9.43
N TYR A 105 -0.35 -1.83 -8.62
CA TYR A 105 -0.30 -2.68 -7.44
C TYR A 105 0.24 -4.10 -7.73
N GLU A 106 -0.07 -4.65 -8.91
CA GLU A 106 0.40 -5.98 -9.33
C GLU A 106 1.93 -6.06 -9.43
N ALA A 107 2.57 -4.98 -9.88
CA ALA A 107 4.02 -4.92 -9.96
C ALA A 107 4.66 -4.89 -8.56
N ALA A 108 4.06 -4.16 -7.62
CA ALA A 108 4.51 -4.15 -6.23
C ALA A 108 4.30 -5.51 -5.54
N LEU A 109 3.15 -6.16 -5.78
CA LEU A 109 2.88 -7.52 -5.29
C LEU A 109 3.87 -8.53 -5.88
N ALA A 110 4.19 -8.45 -7.18
CA ALA A 110 5.15 -9.34 -7.81
C ALA A 110 6.55 -9.26 -7.17
N VAL A 111 7.01 -8.05 -6.85
CA VAL A 111 8.25 -7.85 -6.08
C VAL A 111 8.11 -8.51 -4.70
N ILE A 112 7.07 -8.19 -3.93
CA ILE A 112 6.84 -8.77 -2.60
C ILE A 112 6.83 -10.31 -2.63
N HIS A 113 6.12 -10.91 -3.58
CA HIS A 113 5.95 -12.36 -3.70
C HIS A 113 7.22 -13.08 -4.16
N SER A 114 8.22 -12.35 -4.64
CA SER A 114 9.54 -12.88 -4.99
C SER A 114 10.46 -13.02 -3.77
N HIS A 115 10.04 -12.52 -2.61
CA HIS A 115 10.81 -12.50 -1.37
C HIS A 115 10.06 -13.16 -0.21
N ARG A 116 10.80 -13.73 0.74
CA ARG A 116 10.21 -14.42 1.91
C ARG A 116 10.19 -13.55 3.16
N CYS A 117 11.02 -12.51 3.20
CA CYS A 117 11.16 -11.62 4.33
C CYS A 117 9.94 -10.73 4.59
N VAL A 118 9.06 -10.48 3.60
CA VAL A 118 7.91 -9.60 3.78
C VAL A 118 6.83 -10.30 4.59
N VAL A 119 6.51 -9.74 5.77
CA VAL A 119 5.49 -10.31 6.67
C VAL A 119 4.20 -9.49 6.68
N CYS A 120 4.27 -8.20 6.34
CA CYS A 120 3.09 -7.35 6.33
C CYS A 120 3.24 -6.11 5.45
N CYS A 121 2.15 -5.72 4.78
CA CYS A 121 1.95 -4.45 4.11
C CYS A 121 0.88 -3.64 4.85
N LEU A 122 1.23 -2.42 5.26
CA LEU A 122 0.34 -1.47 5.93
C LEU A 122 -0.04 -0.35 4.97
N ALA A 123 -1.33 -0.08 4.87
CA ALA A 123 -1.88 0.99 4.03
C ALA A 123 -2.94 1.82 4.76
N GLY A 124 -3.32 2.94 4.15
CA GLY A 124 -4.49 3.74 4.50
C GLY A 124 -5.36 3.92 3.26
N HIS A 125 -5.73 5.17 2.95
CA HIS A 125 -6.47 5.58 1.75
C HIS A 125 -7.92 5.07 1.67
N LEU A 126 -8.17 3.75 1.75
CA LEU A 126 -9.51 3.22 1.96
C LEU A 126 -9.93 3.45 3.41
N HIS A 127 -10.75 4.46 3.64
CA HIS A 127 -11.16 4.87 4.99
C HIS A 127 -12.02 3.85 5.73
N ASP A 128 -12.68 2.94 5.02
CA ASP A 128 -13.37 1.79 5.61
C ASP A 128 -12.43 0.77 6.25
N GLY A 129 -11.17 0.76 5.81
CA GLY A 129 -10.19 -0.23 6.19
C GLY A 129 -10.40 -1.57 5.50
N GLY A 130 -9.43 -2.46 5.65
CA GLY A 130 -9.42 -3.76 4.98
C GLY A 130 -8.35 -4.66 5.55
N TYR A 131 -8.51 -5.97 5.38
CA TYR A 131 -7.50 -6.92 5.81
C TYR A 131 -7.63 -8.24 5.05
N CYS A 132 -6.49 -8.77 4.61
CA CYS A 132 -6.36 -10.15 4.17
C CYS A 132 -5.00 -10.73 4.55
N LEU A 133 -4.92 -12.05 4.57
CA LEU A 133 -3.66 -12.80 4.51
C LEU A 133 -3.59 -13.38 3.10
N ASP A 134 -2.57 -13.03 2.32
CA ASP A 134 -2.45 -13.52 0.96
C ASP A 134 -1.89 -14.96 0.90
N SER A 135 -1.90 -15.54 -0.30
CA SER A 135 -1.43 -16.92 -0.52
C SER A 135 0.08 -17.12 -0.28
N HIS A 136 0.85 -16.04 -0.16
CA HIS A 136 2.29 -16.07 0.11
C HIS A 136 2.61 -15.88 1.59
N GLY A 137 1.59 -15.74 2.45
CA GLY A 137 1.76 -15.54 3.88
C GLY A 137 1.96 -14.07 4.29
N VAL A 138 1.70 -13.11 3.38
CA VAL A 138 1.85 -11.68 3.68
C VAL A 138 0.54 -11.11 4.20
N HIS A 139 0.59 -10.46 5.36
CA HIS A 139 -0.56 -9.74 5.90
C HIS A 139 -0.73 -8.39 5.22
N HIS A 140 -1.86 -8.13 4.58
CA HIS A 140 -2.20 -6.81 4.06
C HIS A 140 -3.24 -6.17 4.98
N LEU A 141 -2.89 -5.03 5.59
CA LEU A 141 -3.75 -4.31 6.52
C LEU A 141 -3.92 -2.87 6.05
N THR A 142 -5.15 -2.51 5.72
CA THR A 142 -5.57 -1.14 5.43
C THR A 142 -6.28 -0.56 6.64
N VAL A 143 -5.73 0.50 7.22
CA VAL A 143 -6.20 1.09 8.48
C VAL A 143 -7.32 2.08 8.21
N ALA A 144 -8.43 1.93 8.95
CA ALA A 144 -9.58 2.82 8.84
C ALA A 144 -9.20 4.30 9.06
N GLY A 145 -9.86 5.18 8.30
CA GLY A 145 -9.58 6.61 8.29
C GLY A 145 -10.16 7.33 9.50
N VAL A 146 -9.35 8.19 10.14
CA VAL A 146 -9.82 9.07 11.23
C VAL A 146 -10.90 10.04 10.74
N ILE A 147 -10.79 10.53 9.51
CA ILE A 147 -11.66 11.56 8.95
C ILE A 147 -13.14 11.15 8.86
N GLU A 148 -13.42 9.88 8.61
CA GLU A 148 -14.78 9.31 8.56
C GLU A 148 -15.21 8.66 9.88
N THR A 149 -14.40 8.81 10.94
CA THR A 149 -14.74 8.27 12.24
C THR A 149 -15.62 9.27 13.00
N PRO A 150 -16.80 8.86 13.50
CA PRO A 150 -17.66 9.76 14.27
C PRO A 150 -16.99 10.15 15.60
N PRO A 151 -17.35 11.31 16.20
CA PRO A 151 -16.74 11.78 17.45
C PRO A 151 -16.82 10.80 18.63
N GLU A 152 -17.81 9.90 18.60
CA GLU A 152 -18.04 8.88 19.64
C GLU A 152 -17.17 7.61 19.46
N SER A 153 -16.28 7.60 18.47
CA SER A 153 -15.39 6.49 18.13
C SER A 153 -13.96 6.98 17.85
N THR A 154 -13.04 6.04 17.60
CA THR A 154 -11.65 6.31 17.23
C THR A 154 -11.21 5.39 16.08
N ALA A 155 -10.10 5.71 15.42
CA ALA A 155 -9.49 4.83 14.41
C ALA A 155 -7.96 4.91 14.50
N PHE A 156 -7.37 4.14 15.42
CA PHE A 156 -5.92 4.00 15.56
C PHE A 156 -5.60 2.68 16.27
N GLY A 157 -4.31 2.34 16.38
CA GLY A 157 -3.88 1.19 17.16
C GLY A 157 -2.39 1.18 17.45
N THR A 158 -1.94 0.17 18.19
CA THR A 158 -0.53 -0.10 18.49
C THR A 158 -0.17 -1.49 18.02
N VAL A 159 0.89 -1.62 17.21
CA VAL A 159 1.42 -2.92 16.78
C VAL A 159 2.59 -3.30 17.68
N HIS A 160 2.46 -4.43 18.37
CA HIS A 160 3.53 -5.05 19.13
C HIS A 160 4.18 -6.13 18.27
N VAL A 161 5.47 -6.00 17.99
CA VAL A 161 6.23 -6.95 17.15
C VAL A 161 7.01 -7.90 18.05
N TYR A 162 6.77 -9.20 17.88
CA TYR A 162 7.46 -10.31 18.56
C TYR A 162 8.31 -11.08 17.54
N GLU A 163 8.98 -12.15 17.96
CA GLU A 163 9.82 -12.95 17.06
C GLU A 163 9.01 -13.77 16.05
N ASP A 164 7.77 -14.15 16.38
CA ASP A 164 6.92 -15.08 15.62
C ASP A 164 5.64 -14.44 15.07
N LYS A 165 5.34 -13.19 15.46
CA LYS A 165 4.09 -12.52 15.14
C LYS A 165 4.11 -11.02 15.40
N MET A 166 3.11 -10.35 14.88
CA MET A 166 2.66 -9.03 15.29
C MET A 166 1.30 -9.12 15.99
N VAL A 167 1.09 -8.28 16.99
CA VAL A 167 -0.20 -8.10 17.66
C VAL A 167 -0.63 -6.64 17.52
N LEU A 168 -1.68 -6.41 16.73
CA LEU A 168 -2.35 -5.13 16.66
C LEU A 168 -3.35 -5.01 17.80
N LYS A 169 -3.17 -3.99 18.63
CA LYS A 169 -4.16 -3.51 19.61
C LYS A 169 -4.86 -2.29 19.05
N GLY A 170 -6.03 -2.52 18.47
CA GLY A 170 -6.82 -1.50 17.79
C GLY A 170 -7.77 -0.75 18.73
N ARG A 171 -8.23 0.43 18.30
CA ARG A 171 -9.20 1.26 19.01
C ARG A 171 -10.29 1.72 18.06
N GLY A 172 -11.54 1.58 18.51
CA GLY A 172 -12.74 1.96 17.76
C GLY A 172 -12.88 1.14 16.48
N ARG A 173 -12.79 1.78 15.31
CA ARG A 173 -12.95 1.14 13.99
C ARG A 173 -11.82 0.17 13.62
N VAL A 174 -10.68 0.23 14.31
CA VAL A 174 -9.55 -0.69 14.08
C VAL A 174 -9.68 -1.88 15.04
N PRO A 175 -9.92 -3.11 14.54
CA PRO A 175 -10.01 -4.29 15.40
C PRO A 175 -8.63 -4.78 15.85
N ASP A 176 -8.59 -5.46 16.99
CA ASP A 176 -7.43 -6.24 17.40
C ASP A 176 -7.11 -7.34 16.36
N ARG A 177 -5.83 -7.58 16.10
CA ARG A 177 -5.38 -8.69 15.23
C ARG A 177 -4.12 -9.34 15.75
N VAL A 178 -3.97 -10.63 15.46
CA VAL A 178 -2.72 -11.36 15.60
C VAL A 178 -2.31 -11.82 14.20
N MET A 179 -1.09 -11.49 13.81
CA MET A 179 -0.54 -11.69 12.47
C MET A 179 0.75 -12.49 12.60
N HIS A 180 0.72 -13.77 12.29
CA HIS A 180 1.86 -14.68 12.47
C HIS A 180 2.80 -14.62 11.26
N PHE A 181 4.11 -14.69 11.50
CA PHE A 181 5.12 -14.74 10.44
C PHE A 181 5.23 -16.12 9.79
#